data_AF-A0A945UQY5-F1
#
_entry.id   AF-A0A945UQY5-F1
#
_cell.length_a   1.000
_cell.length_b   1.000
_cell.length_c   1.000
_cell.angle_alpha   90.00
_cell.angle_beta   90.00
_cell.angle_gamma   90.00
#
_symmetry.space_group_name_H-M   'P 1'
#
loop_
_entity.id
_entity.type
_entity.pdbx_description
1 polymer ?
#
loop_
_entity_poly.entity_id
_entity_poly.type
_entity_poly.pdbx_seq_one_letter_code
_entity_poly.pdbx_strand_id
1 'polypeptide(L)'
;MQSDQFWTSQDGQVLTVQSPKKDEPLRLTLAFWPRDANEWEFWLKHFNEFKFTERSTLARIGIEMLTPATPRIDGNRLVLDAEAFIYDKTVPHAEYWAKLFRPGMPVGRLYYAPVAAKLTTDEIWQAIKSNVLKLPNTLSIDRDGRVFLTPHNVRYSLKADLERETISRLANGLAGRDLLDKVQVRHDATPLTIDPQAGVLTSCSMYLKEHYVVLNQGKGNFGVHTSAVLLDPVKTFGTNIMLEIYNPGDQPVVNPMVSVEVFRAPENDGSRKKALTEKRELLTEMTSGAYQRLDEIAESTATKVPRKPRLRVTLKGQHGAMPNASLFLSAGEGSRRIQEAIAAAATTQGYSTLLEALDAASGGVDTLVTDYFPNLLEQVELLAALPDLNLKRIVFRHASRTHGFFLSHNAHSRLDTLSALGVDVYWFTPQLGDLYLHAYKNGHGFFLREESRRRFQESTILAFYGSAVGLNPAQTDRISRLIEKLTDYMEPNVGMITGGGGGVMGLACEQAREKGALTGACFLELEAQPPELGVDFFNTFQESSRHFRQKWFEVADFCVFNVGGVGTLEE
;
A
#
# COMPACT_ATOMS: atom_id res chain seq x y z
N MET A 1 9.38 20.43 -4.96
CA MET A 1 8.83 20.29 -3.59
C MET A 1 8.96 21.63 -2.88
N GLN A 2 7.95 22.05 -2.13
CA GLN A 2 7.98 23.34 -1.43
C GLN A 2 8.63 23.19 -0.04
N SER A 3 9.33 24.22 0.44
CA SER A 3 10.15 24.16 1.68
C SER A 3 9.36 24.37 2.97
N ASP A 4 8.09 24.74 2.83
CA ASP A 4 7.10 24.94 3.90
C ASP A 4 6.19 23.73 4.11
N GLN A 5 6.41 22.64 3.34
CA GLN A 5 5.58 21.44 3.38
C GLN A 5 6.27 20.29 4.13
N PHE A 6 5.45 19.47 4.80
CA PHE A 6 5.91 18.22 5.40
C PHE A 6 6.38 17.25 4.32
N TRP A 7 7.50 16.56 4.56
CA TRP A 7 8.08 15.63 3.60
C TRP A 7 8.58 14.35 4.28
N THR A 8 8.53 13.23 3.54
CA THR A 8 9.04 11.93 3.99
C THR A 8 9.75 11.20 2.85
N SER A 9 10.81 10.45 3.16
CA SER A 9 11.51 9.57 2.24
C SER A 9 10.85 8.20 2.10
N GLN A 10 11.33 7.39 1.14
CA GLN A 10 11.18 5.93 1.21
C GLN A 10 12.00 5.35 2.37
N ASP A 11 11.75 4.09 2.72
CA ASP A 11 12.54 3.41 3.75
C ASP A 11 14.02 3.36 3.32
N GLY A 12 14.90 3.82 4.21
CA GLY A 12 16.34 3.61 4.08
C GLY A 12 16.73 2.19 4.41
N GLN A 13 17.97 1.85 4.10
CA GLN A 13 18.53 0.52 4.31
C GLN A 13 19.79 0.58 5.17
N VAL A 14 20.07 -0.50 5.90
CA VAL A 14 21.38 -0.72 6.50
C VAL A 14 22.43 -0.82 5.40
N LEU A 15 23.44 0.06 5.42
CA LEU A 15 24.59 -0.01 4.54
C LEU A 15 25.69 -0.88 5.15
N THR A 16 26.03 -0.61 6.42
CA THR A 16 27.05 -1.36 7.16
C THR A 16 26.61 -1.64 8.59
N VAL A 17 27.04 -2.79 9.10
CA VAL A 17 26.85 -3.21 10.49
C VAL A 17 28.23 -3.35 11.12
N GLN A 18 28.50 -2.63 12.20
CA GLN A 18 29.72 -2.79 12.97
C GLN A 18 29.43 -3.65 14.20
N SER A 19 30.14 -4.77 14.33
CA SER A 19 29.95 -5.71 15.45
C SER A 19 30.09 -4.99 16.79
N PRO A 20 29.14 -5.19 17.73
CA PRO A 20 29.21 -4.52 19.02
C PRO A 20 30.37 -5.13 19.83
N LYS A 21 31.05 -4.31 20.63
CA LYS A 21 31.78 -4.85 21.78
C LYS A 21 30.75 -5.27 22.84
N LYS A 22 31.16 -6.12 23.78
CA LYS A 22 30.26 -6.62 24.83
C LYS A 22 29.62 -5.42 25.57
N ASP A 23 28.29 -5.43 25.67
CA ASP A 23 27.45 -4.41 26.31
C ASP A 23 27.43 -3.01 25.63
N GLU A 24 27.91 -2.87 24.39
CA GLU A 24 27.78 -1.65 23.58
C GLU A 24 26.60 -1.73 22.59
N PRO A 25 25.96 -0.60 22.24
CA PRO A 25 24.95 -0.57 21.18
C PRO A 25 25.57 -0.95 19.83
N LEU A 26 24.74 -1.54 18.96
CA LEU A 26 25.14 -1.92 17.62
C LEU A 26 25.23 -0.66 16.76
N ARG A 27 26.40 -0.40 16.17
CA ARG A 27 26.60 0.75 15.30
C ARG A 27 26.25 0.40 13.86
N LEU A 28 25.37 1.21 13.28
CA LEU A 28 24.85 1.07 11.93
C LEU A 28 25.16 2.34 11.13
N THR A 29 25.45 2.16 9.84
CA THR A 29 25.33 3.24 8.87
C THR A 29 24.13 2.95 8.00
N LEU A 30 23.19 3.87 7.94
CA LEU A 30 21.95 3.81 7.18
C LEU A 30 22.12 4.61 5.89
N ALA A 31 21.49 4.18 4.81
CA ALA A 31 21.53 4.84 3.51
C ALA A 31 20.11 5.08 2.97
N PHE A 32 19.91 6.23 2.33
CA PHE A 32 18.64 6.67 1.76
C PHE A 32 18.87 7.20 0.35
N TRP A 33 17.98 6.86 -0.58
CA TRP A 33 18.06 7.28 -1.98
C TRP A 33 16.86 8.15 -2.38
N PRO A 34 17.06 9.20 -3.19
CA PRO A 34 15.97 10.02 -3.69
C PRO A 34 15.15 9.23 -4.73
N ARG A 35 13.84 9.48 -4.76
CA ARG A 35 12.89 8.92 -5.74
C ARG A 35 13.12 9.47 -7.14
N ASP A 36 13.50 10.75 -7.22
CA ASP A 36 13.71 11.46 -8.47
C ASP A 36 14.67 12.65 -8.28
N ALA A 37 15.00 13.32 -9.39
CA ALA A 37 15.91 14.47 -9.39
C ALA A 37 15.37 15.68 -8.61
N ASN A 38 14.04 15.90 -8.60
CA ASN A 38 13.45 17.01 -7.86
C ASN A 38 13.56 16.81 -6.36
N GLU A 39 13.41 15.56 -5.90
CA GLU A 39 13.63 15.18 -4.52
C GLU A 39 15.11 15.31 -4.13
N TRP A 40 16.03 14.92 -5.02
CA TRP A 40 17.46 15.12 -4.77
C TRP A 40 17.82 16.60 -4.58
N GLU A 41 17.29 17.50 -5.41
CA GLU A 41 17.47 18.95 -5.24
C GLU A 41 16.90 19.47 -3.92
N PHE A 42 15.79 18.89 -3.45
CA PHE A 42 15.22 19.18 -2.14
C PHE A 42 16.16 18.71 -1.02
N TRP A 43 16.75 17.52 -1.15
CA TRP A 43 17.70 16.96 -0.17
C TRP A 43 18.94 17.83 -0.03
N LEU A 44 19.54 18.25 -1.15
CA LEU A 44 20.74 19.10 -1.13
C LEU A 44 20.53 20.40 -0.33
N LYS A 45 19.29 20.90 -0.25
CA LYS A 45 18.94 22.13 0.48
C LYS A 45 18.66 21.86 1.97
N HIS A 46 18.02 20.74 2.29
CA HIS A 46 17.38 20.53 3.59
C HIS A 46 17.93 19.35 4.41
N PHE A 47 18.94 18.62 3.92
CA PHE A 47 19.39 17.37 4.56
C PHE A 47 19.78 17.49 6.03
N ASN A 48 20.29 18.66 6.47
CA ASN A 48 20.64 18.92 7.87
C ASN A 48 19.42 19.06 8.80
N GLU A 49 18.24 19.26 8.23
CA GLU A 49 16.98 19.42 8.96
C GLU A 49 16.16 18.13 8.98
N PHE A 50 16.62 17.09 8.26
CA PHE A 50 15.95 15.81 8.21
C PHE A 50 16.10 15.07 9.54
N LYS A 51 14.98 14.57 10.03
CA LYS A 51 14.88 13.74 11.23
C LYS A 51 14.65 12.29 10.81
N PHE A 52 15.08 11.36 11.66
CA PHE A 52 14.88 9.94 11.45
C PHE A 52 13.65 9.45 12.21
N THR A 53 12.89 8.54 11.59
CA THR A 53 11.87 7.74 12.26
C THR A 53 12.13 6.26 11.96
N GLU A 54 12.27 5.47 13.02
CA GLU A 54 12.42 4.02 12.94
C GLU A 54 11.14 3.36 12.40
N ARG A 55 11.27 2.19 11.78
CA ARG A 55 10.12 1.34 11.45
C ARG A 55 9.45 0.86 12.74
N SER A 56 8.15 1.14 12.90
CA SER A 56 7.36 0.66 14.05
C SER A 56 7.45 -0.85 14.27
N THR A 57 7.72 -1.65 13.24
CA THR A 57 7.90 -3.10 13.37
C THR A 57 9.13 -3.48 14.19
N LEU A 58 10.21 -2.68 14.14
CA LEU A 58 11.43 -2.89 14.92
C LEU A 58 11.23 -2.48 16.39
N ALA A 59 10.61 -1.32 16.61
CA ALA A 59 10.16 -0.89 17.93
C ALA A 59 9.30 -1.95 18.64
N ARG A 60 8.30 -2.51 17.95
CA ARG A 60 7.40 -3.55 18.52
C ARG A 60 8.07 -4.88 18.84
N ILE A 61 9.23 -5.16 18.28
CA ILE A 61 10.05 -6.33 18.64
C ILE A 61 11.17 -5.96 19.63
N GLY A 62 11.04 -4.81 20.31
CA GLY A 62 11.89 -4.42 21.44
C GLY A 62 13.19 -3.73 21.05
N ILE A 63 13.34 -3.28 19.80
CA ILE A 63 14.55 -2.64 19.29
C ILE A 63 14.35 -1.12 19.22
N GLU A 64 15.37 -0.37 19.61
CA GLU A 64 15.41 1.10 19.52
C GLU A 64 16.64 1.53 18.73
N MET A 65 16.50 2.55 17.89
CA MET A 65 17.62 3.19 17.18
C MET A 65 17.74 4.68 17.46
N LEU A 66 18.88 5.07 18.05
CA LEU A 66 19.22 6.48 18.25
C LEU A 66 20.11 7.00 17.13
N THR A 67 19.88 8.26 16.74
CA THR A 67 20.65 8.92 15.66
C THR A 67 21.38 10.14 16.25
N PRO A 68 22.68 10.04 16.55
CA PRO A 68 23.41 11.07 17.30
C PRO A 68 23.72 12.32 16.47
N ALA A 69 23.62 12.23 15.14
CA ALA A 69 23.96 13.30 14.21
C ALA A 69 22.92 13.41 13.10
N THR A 70 22.94 14.52 12.37
CA THR A 70 22.11 14.72 11.18
C THR A 70 22.64 13.88 10.00
N PRO A 71 21.81 13.59 8.99
CA PRO A 71 22.27 12.92 7.78
C PRO A 71 23.39 13.71 7.09
N ARG A 72 24.23 13.00 6.31
CA ARG A 72 25.28 13.58 5.47
C ARG A 72 25.15 13.12 4.02
N ILE A 73 25.59 13.96 3.09
CA ILE A 73 25.62 13.64 1.66
C ILE A 73 26.78 12.67 1.38
N ASP A 74 26.50 11.60 0.65
CA ASP A 74 27.47 10.63 0.14
C ASP A 74 27.13 10.27 -1.30
N GLY A 75 27.78 10.92 -2.27
CA GLY A 75 27.46 10.74 -3.69
C GLY A 75 26.02 11.15 -4.02
N ASN A 76 25.21 10.20 -4.50
CA ASN A 76 23.80 10.38 -4.87
C ASN A 76 22.81 9.87 -3.80
N ARG A 77 23.26 9.77 -2.55
CA ARG A 77 22.46 9.30 -1.41
C ARG A 77 22.75 10.12 -0.16
N LEU A 78 21.88 9.98 0.83
CA LEU A 78 22.16 10.41 2.21
C LEU A 78 22.56 9.21 3.04
N VAL A 79 23.49 9.42 3.96
CA VAL A 79 23.86 8.43 4.97
C VAL A 79 23.70 9.00 6.38
N LEU A 80 23.31 8.15 7.31
CA LEU A 80 23.04 8.50 8.70
C LEU A 80 23.61 7.42 9.61
N ASP A 81 24.39 7.79 10.62
CA ASP A 81 24.85 6.84 11.61
C ASP A 81 23.77 6.65 12.68
N ALA A 82 23.59 5.41 13.13
CA ALA A 82 22.63 5.04 14.16
C ALA A 82 23.23 4.05 15.16
N GLU A 83 22.76 4.13 16.41
CA GLU A 83 23.08 3.22 17.50
C GLU A 83 21.82 2.45 17.86
N ALA A 84 21.81 1.14 17.56
CA ALA A 84 20.69 0.26 17.85
C ALA A 84 20.92 -0.51 19.17
N PHE A 85 19.86 -0.76 19.93
CA PHE A 85 19.91 -1.61 21.12
C PHE A 85 18.55 -2.26 21.41
N ILE A 86 18.55 -3.29 22.26
CA ILE A 86 17.31 -3.92 22.74
C ILE A 86 16.84 -3.20 24.02
N TYR A 87 15.67 -2.56 23.97
CA TYR A 87 15.08 -1.86 25.11
C TYR A 87 14.08 -2.74 25.89
N ASP A 88 13.48 -3.74 25.24
CA ASP A 88 12.61 -4.72 25.88
C ASP A 88 13.21 -6.13 25.74
N LYS A 89 13.72 -6.67 26.85
CA LYS A 89 14.33 -8.00 26.90
C LYS A 89 13.32 -9.13 27.07
N THR A 90 12.03 -8.81 27.22
CA THR A 90 10.97 -9.83 27.37
C THR A 90 10.52 -10.40 26.02
N VAL A 91 10.90 -9.77 24.91
CA VAL A 91 10.60 -10.26 23.58
C VAL A 91 11.29 -11.61 23.31
N PRO A 92 10.63 -12.54 22.59
CA PRO A 92 11.23 -13.83 22.28
C PRO A 92 12.53 -13.67 21.49
N HIS A 93 13.54 -14.51 21.77
CA HIS A 93 14.87 -14.45 21.16
C HIS A 93 15.56 -13.09 21.27
N ALA A 94 15.31 -12.33 22.36
CA ALA A 94 15.96 -11.06 22.61
C ALA A 94 17.49 -11.15 22.48
N GLU A 95 18.14 -12.25 22.89
CA GLU A 95 19.60 -12.41 22.74
C GLU A 95 20.09 -12.45 21.28
N TYR A 96 19.20 -12.66 20.31
CA TYR A 96 19.51 -12.74 18.88
C TYR A 96 19.37 -11.39 18.15
N TRP A 97 18.88 -10.33 18.81
CA TRP A 97 18.48 -9.07 18.19
C TRP A 97 19.55 -8.47 17.26
N ALA A 98 20.82 -8.45 17.68
CA ALA A 98 21.92 -7.87 16.90
C ALA A 98 22.18 -8.61 15.58
N LYS A 99 21.87 -9.91 15.50
CA LYS A 99 22.04 -10.74 14.30
C LYS A 99 20.92 -10.57 13.26
N LEU A 100 19.87 -9.83 13.61
CA LEU A 100 18.80 -9.47 12.69
C LEU A 100 19.29 -8.43 11.66
N PHE A 101 20.22 -7.56 12.04
CA PHE A 101 20.73 -6.51 11.19
C PHE A 101 21.70 -7.04 10.14
N ARG A 102 21.39 -6.75 8.87
CA ARG A 102 22.22 -7.10 7.71
C ARG A 102 22.19 -5.96 6.68
N PRO A 103 23.24 -5.80 5.87
CA PRO A 103 23.20 -4.87 4.74
C PRO A 103 21.97 -5.12 3.84
N GLY A 104 21.31 -4.05 3.44
CA GLY A 104 20.05 -4.06 2.67
C GLY A 104 18.77 -4.12 3.51
N MET A 105 18.85 -4.39 4.82
CA MET A 105 17.67 -4.44 5.69
C MET A 105 17.00 -3.06 5.81
N PRO A 106 15.67 -2.95 5.66
CA PRO A 106 14.96 -1.68 5.81
C PRO A 106 14.84 -1.24 7.29
N VAL A 107 15.14 0.03 7.57
CA VAL A 107 15.31 0.53 8.96
C VAL A 107 14.33 1.62 9.40
N GLY A 108 13.84 2.44 8.47
CA GLY A 108 13.07 3.64 8.82
C GLY A 108 13.10 4.67 7.70
N ARG A 109 12.54 5.84 7.96
CA ARG A 109 12.43 6.94 6.99
C ARG A 109 13.14 8.19 7.50
N LEU A 110 13.56 9.04 6.59
CA LEU A 110 13.82 10.45 6.88
C LEU A 110 12.53 11.25 6.70
N TYR A 111 12.37 12.29 7.48
CA TYR A 111 11.28 13.24 7.32
C TYR A 111 11.73 14.66 7.62
N TYR A 112 11.05 15.62 7.00
CA TYR A 112 11.22 17.04 7.21
C TYR A 112 9.89 17.63 7.66
N ALA A 113 9.89 18.27 8.82
CA ALA A 113 8.72 18.76 9.53
C ALA A 113 8.89 20.26 9.81
N PRO A 114 8.66 21.13 8.82
CA PRO A 114 8.89 22.56 8.98
C PRO A 114 7.89 23.16 9.96
N VAL A 115 8.33 24.17 10.72
CA VAL A 115 7.47 24.90 11.67
C VAL A 115 6.26 25.52 10.97
N ALA A 116 6.42 25.96 9.71
CA ALA A 116 5.33 26.52 8.90
C ALA A 116 4.17 25.53 8.64
N ALA A 117 4.44 24.22 8.67
CA ALA A 117 3.41 23.20 8.51
C ALA A 117 2.78 22.77 9.85
N LYS A 118 3.35 23.16 10.99
CA LYS A 118 2.84 22.77 12.31
C LYS A 118 1.53 23.49 12.60
N LEU A 119 0.50 22.74 13.00
CA LEU A 119 -0.78 23.31 13.38
C LEU A 119 -0.71 23.98 14.76
N THR A 120 -1.40 25.10 14.88
CA THR A 120 -1.64 25.80 16.13
C THR A 120 -2.73 25.12 16.96
N THR A 121 -2.83 25.49 18.24
CA THR A 121 -3.88 25.00 19.16
C THR A 121 -5.29 25.19 18.60
N ASP A 122 -5.56 26.35 18.00
CA ASP A 122 -6.87 26.65 17.43
C ASP A 122 -7.16 25.80 16.19
N GLU A 123 -6.19 25.63 15.28
CA GLU A 123 -6.36 24.79 14.10
C GLU A 123 -6.60 23.33 14.47
N ILE A 124 -5.85 22.79 15.45
CA ILE A 124 -6.05 21.43 15.96
C ILE A 124 -7.46 21.28 16.54
N TRP A 125 -7.89 22.24 17.37
CA TRP A 125 -9.21 22.18 17.99
C TRP A 125 -10.35 22.28 16.96
N GLN A 126 -10.19 23.13 15.95
CA GLN A 126 -11.14 23.22 14.83
C GLN A 126 -11.17 21.92 14.03
N ALA A 127 -10.01 21.34 13.69
CA ALA A 127 -9.94 20.05 12.98
C ALA A 127 -10.63 18.91 13.75
N ILE A 128 -10.54 18.91 15.08
CA ILE A 128 -11.25 17.95 15.93
C ILE A 128 -12.77 18.18 15.86
N LYS A 129 -13.21 19.43 15.98
CA LYS A 129 -14.64 19.82 15.92
C LYS A 129 -15.27 19.54 14.56
N SER A 130 -14.53 19.75 13.48
CA SER A 130 -14.98 19.49 12.11
C SER A 130 -14.79 18.03 11.69
N ASN A 131 -14.35 17.14 12.59
CA ASN A 131 -14.10 15.73 12.32
C ASN A 131 -13.01 15.45 11.27
N VAL A 132 -12.17 16.42 10.95
CA VAL A 132 -11.03 16.29 10.02
C VAL A 132 -9.82 15.65 10.73
N LEU A 133 -9.80 15.66 12.06
CA LEU A 133 -8.82 14.96 12.90
C LEU A 133 -9.56 14.29 14.08
N LYS A 134 -9.22 13.05 14.42
CA LYS A 134 -9.67 12.40 15.65
C LYS A 134 -8.48 11.98 16.49
N LEU A 135 -8.52 12.41 17.74
CA LEU A 135 -7.56 12.06 18.77
C LEU A 135 -8.31 11.39 19.92
N PRO A 136 -7.62 10.66 20.82
CA PRO A 136 -8.21 10.11 22.03
C PRO A 136 -9.03 11.14 22.81
N ASN A 137 -10.19 10.72 23.35
CA ASN A 137 -11.09 11.61 24.10
C ASN A 137 -10.41 12.26 25.31
N THR A 138 -9.42 11.59 25.89
CA THR A 138 -8.54 12.13 26.94
C THR A 138 -7.36 12.84 26.29
N LEU A 139 -7.57 14.10 25.89
CA LEU A 139 -6.53 14.95 25.33
C LEU A 139 -6.41 16.29 26.06
N SER A 140 -5.22 16.87 25.99
CA SER A 140 -4.97 18.27 26.35
C SER A 140 -4.07 18.89 25.30
N ILE A 141 -4.34 20.12 24.90
CA ILE A 141 -3.53 20.85 23.92
C ILE A 141 -2.86 22.01 24.66
N ASP A 142 -1.54 22.09 24.64
CA ASP A 142 -0.83 23.23 25.24
C ASP A 142 -0.85 24.46 24.32
N ARG A 143 -0.30 25.57 24.83
CA ARG A 143 -0.19 26.85 24.11
C ARG A 143 0.72 26.79 22.87
N ASP A 144 1.58 25.78 22.79
CA ASP A 144 2.56 25.60 21.71
C ASP A 144 2.04 24.60 20.65
N GLY A 145 0.76 24.23 20.72
CA GLY A 145 0.10 23.29 19.80
C GLY A 145 0.52 21.84 20.00
N ARG A 146 1.05 21.46 21.16
CA ARG A 146 1.35 20.04 21.48
C ARG A 146 0.14 19.39 22.10
N VAL A 147 -0.20 18.20 21.61
CA VAL A 147 -1.30 17.41 22.15
C VAL A 147 -0.76 16.31 23.05
N PHE A 148 -1.28 16.23 24.26
CA PHE A 148 -0.97 15.19 25.24
C PHE A 148 -2.06 14.12 25.19
N LEU A 149 -1.65 12.87 24.96
CA LEU A 149 -2.52 11.73 24.75
C LEU A 149 -2.29 10.69 25.86
N THR A 150 -3.39 10.18 26.40
CA THR A 150 -3.36 9.01 27.27
C THR A 150 -3.60 7.75 26.43
N PRO A 151 -2.74 6.72 26.54
CA PRO A 151 -2.95 5.45 25.87
C PRO A 151 -4.12 4.68 26.48
N HIS A 152 -4.54 3.62 25.79
CA HIS A 152 -5.45 2.62 26.32
C HIS A 152 -4.81 1.88 27.52
N ASN A 153 -5.65 1.45 28.46
CA ASN A 153 -5.25 0.65 29.64
C ASN A 153 -5.01 -0.82 29.26
N VAL A 154 -4.12 -1.05 28.30
CA VAL A 154 -3.76 -2.36 27.78
C VAL A 154 -2.26 -2.44 27.54
N ARG A 155 -1.71 -3.64 27.68
CA ARG A 155 -0.36 -3.96 27.22
C ARG A 155 -0.42 -5.07 26.19
N TYR A 156 0.47 -5.02 25.21
CA TYR A 156 0.63 -6.09 24.23
C TYR A 156 1.97 -6.79 24.48
N SER A 157 1.97 -8.11 24.47
CA SER A 157 3.18 -8.92 24.45
C SER A 157 3.24 -9.73 23.16
N LEU A 158 4.43 -10.16 22.76
CA LEU A 158 4.55 -11.15 21.70
C LEU A 158 4.31 -12.56 22.24
N LYS A 159 3.78 -13.47 21.41
CA LYS A 159 3.68 -14.90 21.74
C LYS A 159 5.08 -15.48 22.06
N ALA A 160 5.20 -16.18 23.18
CA ALA A 160 6.48 -16.68 23.69
C ALA A 160 7.10 -17.78 22.79
N ASP A 161 6.27 -18.52 22.07
CA ASP A 161 6.64 -19.62 21.18
C ASP A 161 6.97 -19.17 19.75
N LEU A 162 7.10 -17.86 19.50
CA LEU A 162 7.46 -17.36 18.18
C LEU A 162 8.81 -17.90 17.72
N GLU A 163 8.80 -18.49 16.52
CA GLU A 163 10.02 -18.93 15.88
C GLU A 163 10.93 -17.75 15.55
N ARG A 164 12.25 -17.96 15.66
CA ARG A 164 13.26 -16.95 15.31
C ARG A 164 13.11 -16.46 13.87
N GLU A 165 12.74 -17.34 12.95
CA GLU A 165 12.51 -17.01 11.55
C GLU A 165 11.37 -15.99 11.37
N THR A 166 10.32 -16.09 12.18
CA THR A 166 9.21 -15.14 12.19
C THR A 166 9.68 -13.74 12.58
N ILE A 167 10.52 -13.62 13.61
CA ILE A 167 11.12 -12.35 14.02
C ILE A 167 12.06 -11.80 12.94
N SER A 168 12.85 -12.67 12.30
CA SER A 168 13.70 -12.32 11.16
C SER A 168 12.89 -11.72 10.01
N ARG A 169 11.73 -12.31 9.66
CA ARG A 169 10.85 -11.79 8.60
C ARG A 169 10.27 -10.42 8.93
N LEU A 170 9.89 -10.18 10.18
CA LEU A 170 9.43 -8.88 10.67
C LEU A 170 10.52 -7.82 10.54
N ALA A 171 11.72 -8.13 11.03
CA ALA A 171 12.87 -7.22 10.97
C ALA A 171 13.25 -6.88 9.52
N ASN A 172 13.32 -7.89 8.65
CA ASN A 172 13.70 -7.72 7.24
C ASN A 172 12.60 -7.07 6.37
N GLY A 173 11.42 -6.79 6.91
CA GLY A 173 10.31 -6.22 6.15
C GLY A 173 9.65 -7.20 5.17
N LEU A 174 9.93 -8.50 5.30
CA LEU A 174 9.26 -9.57 4.55
C LEU A 174 7.86 -9.87 5.11
N ALA A 175 7.66 -9.58 6.39
CA ALA A 175 6.36 -9.63 7.05
C ALA A 175 6.01 -8.26 7.64
N GLY A 176 4.78 -7.80 7.36
CA GLY A 176 4.28 -6.50 7.78
C GLY A 176 3.56 -6.50 9.13
N ARG A 177 2.78 -5.44 9.36
CA ARG A 177 1.97 -5.24 10.57
C ARG A 177 0.92 -6.34 10.75
N ASP A 178 0.37 -6.89 9.67
CA ASP A 178 -0.67 -7.93 9.73
C ASP A 178 -0.19 -9.22 10.42
N LEU A 179 1.11 -9.52 10.34
CA LEU A 179 1.68 -10.63 11.10
C LEU A 179 1.77 -10.28 12.58
N LEU A 180 2.23 -9.06 12.91
CA LEU A 180 2.31 -8.57 14.28
C LEU A 180 0.93 -8.60 14.96
N ASP A 181 -0.12 -8.19 14.28
CA ASP A 181 -1.48 -8.21 14.83
C ASP A 181 -1.97 -9.63 15.16
N LYS A 182 -1.45 -10.67 14.50
CA LYS A 182 -1.77 -12.09 14.77
C LYS A 182 -0.93 -12.71 15.89
N VAL A 183 0.24 -12.15 16.18
CA VAL A 183 1.19 -12.70 17.16
C VAL A 183 1.31 -11.84 18.43
N GLN A 184 0.78 -10.63 18.41
CA GLN A 184 0.61 -9.80 19.59
C GLN A 184 -0.59 -10.28 20.42
N VAL A 185 -0.37 -10.45 21.71
CA VAL A 185 -1.37 -10.84 22.70
C VAL A 185 -1.71 -9.62 23.54
N ARG A 186 -2.97 -9.21 23.51
CA ARG A 186 -3.52 -8.09 24.30
C ARG A 186 -3.79 -8.55 25.73
N HIS A 187 -3.35 -7.77 26.70
CA HIS A 187 -3.66 -7.94 28.12
C HIS A 187 -4.23 -6.63 28.66
N ASP A 188 -5.34 -6.70 29.39
CA ASP A 188 -5.84 -5.52 30.10
C ASP A 188 -4.89 -5.14 31.24
N ALA A 189 -4.64 -3.84 31.42
CA ALA A 189 -3.69 -3.33 32.41
C ALA A 189 -4.25 -2.05 33.05
N THR A 190 -4.78 -2.16 34.27
CA THR A 190 -5.32 -1.02 35.02
C THR A 190 -4.74 -1.01 36.44
N PRO A 191 -3.83 -0.08 36.80
CA PRO A 191 -3.22 0.94 35.93
C PRO A 191 -2.22 0.35 34.91
N LEU A 192 -1.94 1.08 33.84
CA LEU A 192 -0.84 0.75 32.93
C LEU A 192 0.47 1.17 33.58
N THR A 193 1.39 0.22 33.79
CA THR A 193 2.68 0.48 34.48
C THR A 193 3.86 0.09 33.59
N ILE A 194 4.95 0.85 33.72
CA ILE A 194 6.23 0.56 33.08
C ILE A 194 7.29 0.50 34.18
N ASP A 195 7.86 -0.67 34.38
CA ASP A 195 8.93 -0.87 35.36
C ASP A 195 10.19 -0.07 34.99
N PRO A 196 11.08 0.21 35.96
CA PRO A 196 12.38 0.79 35.69
C PRO A 196 13.14 0.00 34.62
N GLN A 197 13.74 0.71 33.66
CA GLN A 197 14.53 0.11 32.57
C GLN A 197 13.76 -0.91 31.71
N ALA A 198 12.43 -0.80 31.66
CA ALA A 198 11.56 -1.68 30.88
C ALA A 198 10.78 -0.91 29.81
N GLY A 199 10.30 -1.65 28.81
CA GLY A 199 9.41 -1.17 27.76
C GLY A 199 7.97 -1.62 27.96
N VAL A 200 7.04 -0.89 27.37
CA VAL A 200 5.66 -1.33 27.18
C VAL A 200 5.21 -1.05 25.76
N LEU A 201 4.49 -2.01 25.19
CA LEU A 201 3.72 -1.82 23.97
C LEU A 201 2.26 -1.61 24.35
N THR A 202 1.69 -0.46 24.02
CA THR A 202 0.28 -0.12 24.25
C THR A 202 -0.35 0.45 22.98
N SER A 203 -1.58 0.96 23.03
CA SER A 203 -2.25 1.52 21.86
C SER A 203 -3.07 2.76 22.20
N CYS A 204 -3.47 3.51 21.16
CA CYS A 204 -4.46 4.57 21.24
C CYS A 204 -5.35 4.58 19.97
N SER A 205 -6.45 5.32 20.02
CA SER A 205 -7.35 5.49 18.86
C SER A 205 -7.12 6.85 18.21
N MET A 206 -6.77 6.87 16.92
CA MET A 206 -6.54 8.11 16.16
C MET A 206 -7.03 7.98 14.72
N TYR A 207 -7.57 9.08 14.20
CA TYR A 207 -7.83 9.25 12.77
C TYR A 207 -7.16 10.52 12.28
N LEU A 208 -6.12 10.39 11.46
CA LEU A 208 -5.29 11.52 11.05
C LEU A 208 -5.81 12.24 9.80
N LYS A 209 -6.60 11.55 8.97
CA LYS A 209 -7.07 11.98 7.66
C LYS A 209 -5.91 12.40 6.75
N GLU A 210 -5.55 13.68 6.73
CA GLU A 210 -4.45 14.24 5.94
C GLU A 210 -3.27 14.70 6.81
N HIS A 211 -3.43 14.71 8.13
CA HIS A 211 -2.43 15.26 9.03
C HIS A 211 -1.29 14.28 9.28
N TYR A 212 -0.06 14.78 9.30
CA TYR A 212 1.07 14.05 9.87
C TYR A 212 1.10 14.28 11.37
N VAL A 213 1.42 13.24 12.13
CA VAL A 213 1.62 13.36 13.57
C VAL A 213 3.03 12.89 13.92
N VAL A 214 3.75 13.73 14.66
CA VAL A 214 5.09 13.41 15.16
C VAL A 214 5.00 13.22 16.67
N LEU A 215 5.31 12.02 17.14
CA LEU A 215 5.41 11.67 18.55
C LEU A 215 6.68 12.30 19.13
N ASN A 216 6.54 13.03 20.23
CA ASN A 216 7.68 13.61 20.92
C ASN A 216 8.19 12.63 21.97
N GLN A 217 9.48 12.36 21.91
CA GLN A 217 10.19 11.54 22.90
C GLN A 217 10.27 12.24 24.28
N GLY A 218 10.12 13.57 24.31
CA GLY A 218 10.00 14.37 25.53
C GLY A 218 11.24 14.33 26.43
N LYS A 219 11.08 14.73 27.70
CA LYS A 219 12.13 14.62 28.74
C LYS A 219 12.11 13.27 29.49
N GLY A 220 11.21 12.35 29.12
CA GLY A 220 11.08 11.03 29.74
C GLY A 220 10.30 10.93 31.04
N ASN A 221 9.73 12.04 31.55
CA ASN A 221 9.00 12.05 32.84
C ASN A 221 7.80 11.09 32.90
N PHE A 222 7.20 10.76 31.75
CA PHE A 222 6.05 9.85 31.64
C PHE A 222 6.38 8.66 30.73
N GLY A 223 7.67 8.29 30.67
CA GLY A 223 8.22 7.40 29.65
C GLY A 223 8.65 8.16 28.40
N VAL A 224 9.49 7.51 27.59
CA VAL A 224 10.04 7.99 26.33
C VAL A 224 9.46 7.14 25.21
N HIS A 225 8.81 7.75 24.22
CA HIS A 225 8.43 7.00 23.03
C HIS A 225 9.69 6.59 22.26
N THR A 226 9.72 5.38 21.72
CA THR A 226 10.80 4.92 20.82
C THR A 226 10.97 5.83 19.60
N SER A 227 12.05 5.66 18.84
CA SER A 227 12.31 6.45 17.62
C SER A 227 11.33 6.18 16.47
N ALA A 228 10.33 5.31 16.65
CA ALA A 228 9.21 5.14 15.72
C ALA A 228 8.18 6.29 15.84
N VAL A 229 8.62 7.52 15.58
CA VAL A 229 7.89 8.74 15.94
C VAL A 229 6.92 9.28 14.88
N LEU A 230 7.02 8.83 13.63
CA LEU A 230 6.20 9.38 12.55
C LEU A 230 4.94 8.55 12.29
N LEU A 231 3.80 9.19 12.51
CA LEU A 231 2.50 8.69 12.09
C LEU A 231 2.08 9.36 10.78
N ASP A 232 1.94 8.53 9.76
CA ASP A 232 1.62 8.94 8.39
C ASP A 232 0.11 8.78 8.14
N PRO A 233 -0.60 9.80 7.65
CA PRO A 233 -2.04 9.75 7.42
C PRO A 233 -2.48 8.60 6.51
N VAL A 234 -1.64 8.18 5.56
CA VAL A 234 -1.95 7.08 4.64
C VAL A 234 -1.86 5.71 5.34
N LYS A 235 -0.98 5.57 6.34
CA LYS A 235 -0.66 4.29 6.99
C LYS A 235 -1.16 4.17 8.43
N THR A 236 -1.67 5.26 9.01
CA THR A 236 -2.06 5.32 10.42
C THR A 236 -3.52 5.71 10.53
N PHE A 237 -4.38 4.68 10.52
CA PHE A 237 -5.83 4.79 10.68
C PHE A 237 -6.32 3.76 11.68
N GLY A 238 -7.24 4.16 12.57
CA GLY A 238 -8.07 3.22 13.33
C GLY A 238 -7.90 3.27 14.85
N THR A 239 -8.34 2.20 15.49
CA THR A 239 -8.47 2.12 16.96
C THR A 239 -7.26 1.51 17.66
N ASN A 240 -6.27 0.98 16.94
CA ASN A 240 -5.10 0.31 17.51
C ASN A 240 -3.79 0.90 17.00
N ILE A 241 -3.63 2.22 17.11
CA ILE A 241 -2.35 2.85 16.83
C ILE A 241 -1.41 2.51 17.98
N MET A 242 -0.42 1.66 17.72
CA MET A 242 0.51 1.21 18.76
C MET A 242 1.44 2.34 19.20
N LEU A 243 1.76 2.34 20.48
CA LEU A 243 2.70 3.24 21.12
C LEU A 243 3.74 2.41 21.85
N GLU A 244 5.00 2.61 21.50
CA GLU A 244 6.14 1.91 22.07
C GLU A 244 6.84 2.84 23.06
N ILE A 245 6.68 2.59 24.36
CA ILE A 245 7.14 3.50 25.42
C ILE A 245 8.17 2.79 26.28
N TYR A 246 9.33 3.41 26.45
CA TYR A 246 10.44 2.94 27.27
C TYR A 246 10.60 3.81 28.52
N ASN A 247 10.83 3.19 29.67
CA ASN A 247 11.19 3.88 30.90
C ASN A 247 12.70 3.77 31.16
N PRO A 248 13.51 4.80 30.85
CA PRO A 248 14.93 4.80 31.15
C PRO A 248 15.26 5.06 32.63
N GLY A 249 14.25 5.41 33.43
CA GLY A 249 14.42 5.79 34.84
C GLY A 249 14.62 4.62 35.79
N ASP A 250 14.82 4.97 37.06
CA ASP A 250 14.97 4.07 38.19
C ASP A 250 13.66 3.87 38.98
N GLN A 251 12.63 4.66 38.68
CA GLN A 251 11.29 4.56 39.27
C GLN A 251 10.25 4.13 38.23
N PRO A 252 9.20 3.39 38.64
CA PRO A 252 8.14 2.98 37.72
C PRO A 252 7.34 4.18 37.21
N VAL A 253 6.94 4.12 35.94
CA VAL A 253 5.97 5.05 35.35
C VAL A 253 4.59 4.45 35.46
N VAL A 254 3.64 5.22 36.01
CA VAL A 254 2.23 4.82 36.14
C VAL A 254 1.38 5.69 35.23
N ASN A 255 0.58 5.06 34.37
CA ASN A 255 -0.25 5.68 33.33
C ASN A 255 0.58 6.63 32.44
N PRO A 256 1.46 6.08 31.59
CA PRO A 256 2.33 6.88 30.73
C PRO A 256 1.50 7.80 29.82
N MET A 257 2.11 8.90 29.40
CA MET A 257 1.49 9.91 28.54
C MET A 257 2.44 10.24 27.41
N VAL A 258 1.90 10.33 26.20
CA VAL A 258 2.69 10.68 25.01
C VAL A 258 2.26 12.04 24.51
N SER A 259 3.22 12.90 24.20
CA SER A 259 2.93 14.19 23.57
C SER A 259 3.21 14.12 22.07
N VAL A 260 2.40 14.80 21.28
CA VAL A 260 2.50 14.79 19.82
C VAL A 260 2.39 16.20 19.24
N GLU A 261 2.98 16.40 18.08
CA GLU A 261 2.81 17.59 17.24
C GLU A 261 2.08 17.21 15.96
N VAL A 262 1.11 18.03 15.56
CA VAL A 262 0.28 17.80 14.36
C VAL A 262 0.73 18.74 13.26
N PHE A 263 0.93 18.20 12.06
CA PHE A 263 1.38 18.93 10.89
C PHE A 263 0.38 18.78 9.75
N ARG A 264 0.20 19.86 9.00
CA ARG A 264 -0.63 19.89 7.80
C ARG A 264 -0.02 19.01 6.71
N ALA A 265 -0.87 18.30 5.97
CA ALA A 265 -0.45 17.71 4.70
C ALA A 265 -0.06 18.81 3.70
N PRO A 266 0.83 18.49 2.74
CA PRO A 266 0.96 19.28 1.53
C PRO A 266 -0.40 19.47 0.85
N GLU A 267 -0.76 20.71 0.50
CA GLU A 267 -2.00 20.98 -0.24
C GLU A 267 -2.01 20.21 -1.56
N ASN A 268 -3.14 19.57 -1.87
CA ASN A 268 -3.35 18.93 -3.16
C ASN A 268 -3.91 19.96 -4.13
N ASP A 269 -3.02 20.66 -4.84
CA ASP A 269 -3.37 21.64 -5.89
C ASP A 269 -4.04 21.02 -7.13
N GLY A 270 -4.23 19.69 -7.14
CA GLY A 270 -4.83 18.95 -8.25
C GLY A 270 -3.92 18.77 -9.46
N SER A 271 -2.74 19.42 -9.50
CA SER A 271 -1.81 19.35 -10.62
C SER A 271 -1.34 17.92 -10.88
N ARG A 272 -1.04 17.18 -9.82
CA ARG A 272 -0.64 15.77 -9.89
C ARG A 272 -1.77 14.89 -10.42
N LYS A 273 -3.00 15.12 -9.95
CA LYS A 273 -4.18 14.37 -10.43
C LYS A 273 -4.36 14.59 -11.93
N LYS A 274 -4.28 15.85 -12.37
CA LYS A 274 -4.37 16.22 -13.78
C LYS A 274 -3.26 15.55 -14.62
N ALA A 275 -2.00 15.62 -14.17
CA ALA A 275 -0.88 14.98 -14.86
C ALA A 275 -1.03 13.45 -14.98
N LEU A 276 -1.55 12.79 -13.93
CA LEU A 276 -1.82 11.35 -13.96
C LEU A 276 -3.01 11.00 -14.89
N THR A 277 -4.06 11.83 -14.91
CA THR A 277 -5.17 11.66 -15.86
C THR A 277 -4.68 11.82 -17.30
N GLU A 278 -3.89 12.86 -17.59
CA GLU A 278 -3.29 13.06 -18.92
C GLU A 278 -2.38 11.87 -19.31
N LYS A 279 -1.56 11.37 -18.37
CA LYS A 279 -0.74 10.16 -18.59
C LYS A 279 -1.61 8.95 -18.93
N ARG A 280 -2.68 8.71 -18.18
CA ARG A 280 -3.63 7.61 -18.43
C ARG A 280 -4.24 7.72 -19.83
N GLU A 281 -4.72 8.89 -20.20
CA GLU A 281 -5.34 9.13 -21.52
C GLU A 281 -4.37 8.81 -22.67
N LEU A 282 -3.12 9.27 -22.57
CA LEU A 282 -2.08 8.96 -23.56
C LEU A 282 -1.77 7.45 -23.61
N LEU A 283 -1.70 6.77 -22.45
CA LEU A 283 -1.49 5.32 -22.42
C LEU A 283 -2.69 4.56 -23.00
N THR A 284 -3.91 5.01 -22.77
CA THR A 284 -5.13 4.44 -23.35
C THR A 284 -5.13 4.57 -24.88
N GLU A 285 -4.75 5.74 -25.40
CA GLU A 285 -4.62 5.96 -26.85
C GLU A 285 -3.55 5.04 -27.47
N MET A 286 -2.36 4.99 -26.86
CA MET A 286 -1.27 4.09 -27.28
C MET A 286 -1.73 2.64 -27.31
N THR A 287 -2.40 2.20 -26.24
CA THR A 287 -2.89 0.84 -26.08
C THR A 287 -3.96 0.50 -27.12
N SER A 288 -4.86 1.44 -27.41
CA SER A 288 -5.90 1.26 -28.44
C SER A 288 -5.30 1.07 -29.83
N GLY A 289 -4.30 1.87 -30.19
CA GLY A 289 -3.56 1.71 -31.46
C GLY A 289 -2.80 0.38 -31.53
N ALA A 290 -2.19 -0.04 -30.42
CA ALA A 290 -1.53 -1.34 -30.33
C ALA A 290 -2.52 -2.51 -30.53
N TYR A 291 -3.72 -2.44 -29.94
CA TYR A 291 -4.72 -3.49 -30.12
C TYR A 291 -5.30 -3.55 -31.52
N GLN A 292 -5.52 -2.41 -32.20
CA GLN A 292 -5.89 -2.42 -33.62
C GLN A 292 -4.87 -3.21 -34.44
N ARG A 293 -3.58 -3.03 -34.16
CA ARG A 293 -2.52 -3.76 -34.85
C ARG A 293 -2.50 -5.25 -34.51
N LEU A 294 -2.76 -5.63 -33.26
CA LEU A 294 -2.85 -7.03 -32.84
C LEU A 294 -4.06 -7.73 -33.49
N ASP A 295 -5.18 -7.03 -33.64
CA ASP A 295 -6.39 -7.55 -34.29
C ASP A 295 -6.12 -7.86 -35.78
N GLU A 296 -5.43 -6.97 -36.52
CA GLU A 296 -5.00 -7.23 -37.91
C GLU A 296 -4.11 -8.48 -38.04
N ILE A 297 -3.29 -8.76 -37.03
CA ILE A 297 -2.41 -9.94 -37.02
C ILE A 297 -3.21 -11.21 -36.77
N ALA A 298 -4.20 -11.16 -35.86
CA ALA A 298 -5.08 -12.28 -35.57
C ALA A 298 -5.91 -12.69 -36.81
N GLU A 299 -6.27 -11.73 -37.66
CA GLU A 299 -6.97 -11.97 -38.93
C GLU A 299 -6.03 -12.50 -40.04
N SER A 300 -4.72 -12.28 -39.92
CA SER A 300 -3.76 -12.74 -40.91
C SER A 300 -3.51 -14.26 -40.81
N THR A 301 -3.84 -14.99 -41.88
CA THR A 301 -3.71 -16.46 -41.99
C THR A 301 -2.27 -16.94 -42.26
N ALA A 302 -1.26 -16.11 -42.01
CA ALA A 302 0.13 -16.47 -42.30
C ALA A 302 0.63 -17.56 -41.34
N THR A 303 0.80 -18.77 -41.85
CA THR A 303 1.42 -19.91 -41.17
C THR A 303 2.89 -19.57 -40.85
N LYS A 304 3.14 -19.07 -39.64
CA LYS A 304 4.49 -18.89 -39.12
C LYS A 304 5.03 -20.22 -38.58
N VAL A 305 6.35 -20.41 -38.75
CA VAL A 305 7.04 -21.58 -38.20
C VAL A 305 6.89 -21.58 -36.68
N PRO A 306 6.31 -22.63 -36.06
CA PRO A 306 6.11 -22.66 -34.63
C PRO A 306 7.46 -22.62 -33.91
N ARG A 307 7.67 -21.59 -33.08
CA ARG A 307 8.88 -21.47 -32.26
C ARG A 307 8.80 -22.41 -31.06
N LYS A 308 9.96 -22.95 -30.68
CA LYS A 308 10.06 -23.89 -29.55
C LYS A 308 10.26 -23.09 -28.26
N PRO A 309 9.35 -23.19 -27.27
CA PRO A 309 9.54 -22.55 -25.97
C PRO A 309 10.78 -23.14 -25.28
N ARG A 310 11.42 -22.35 -24.41
CA ARG A 310 12.53 -22.84 -23.58
C ARG A 310 12.01 -23.94 -22.66
N LEU A 311 10.84 -23.73 -22.08
CA LEU A 311 10.14 -24.73 -21.28
C LEU A 311 9.18 -25.57 -22.14
N ARG A 312 9.57 -26.82 -22.43
CA ARG A 312 8.74 -27.79 -23.17
C ARG A 312 7.78 -28.57 -22.28
N VAL A 313 7.04 -27.85 -21.45
CA VAL A 313 6.03 -28.42 -20.55
C VAL A 313 4.66 -27.97 -21.02
N THR A 314 3.66 -28.86 -20.89
CA THR A 314 2.25 -28.53 -21.09
C THR A 314 1.50 -28.82 -19.81
N LEU A 315 0.76 -27.84 -19.28
CA LEU A 315 -0.02 -27.99 -18.07
C LEU A 315 -1.49 -27.70 -18.38
N LYS A 316 -2.37 -28.70 -18.23
CA LYS A 316 -3.81 -28.58 -18.54
C LYS A 316 -4.07 -27.97 -19.93
N GLY A 317 -3.27 -28.35 -20.93
CA GLY A 317 -3.36 -27.84 -22.31
C GLY A 317 -2.74 -26.46 -22.54
N GLN A 318 -2.21 -25.79 -21.52
CA GLN A 318 -1.48 -24.53 -21.67
C GLN A 318 0.01 -24.78 -21.90
N HIS A 319 0.63 -23.98 -22.78
CA HIS A 319 2.07 -24.00 -23.08
C HIS A 319 2.57 -22.63 -23.55
N GLY A 320 3.89 -22.39 -23.49
CA GLY A 320 4.48 -21.07 -23.81
C GLY A 320 4.33 -20.60 -25.26
N ALA A 321 4.06 -21.51 -26.20
CA ALA A 321 3.86 -21.18 -27.62
C ALA A 321 2.37 -21.07 -28.02
N MET A 322 1.45 -20.91 -27.06
CA MET A 322 0.03 -20.80 -27.39
C MET A 322 -0.31 -19.40 -27.94
N PRO A 323 -1.40 -19.26 -28.73
CA PRO A 323 -1.81 -17.95 -29.23
C PRO A 323 -2.02 -16.94 -28.10
N ASN A 324 -1.37 -15.80 -28.26
CA ASN A 324 -1.50 -14.60 -27.43
C ASN A 324 -0.85 -13.45 -28.19
N ALA A 325 -1.65 -12.72 -28.97
CA ALA A 325 -1.10 -11.67 -29.80
C ALA A 325 -0.40 -10.65 -28.90
N SER A 326 0.86 -10.34 -29.23
CA SER A 326 1.75 -9.57 -28.36
C SER A 326 2.67 -8.66 -29.17
N LEU A 327 3.00 -7.51 -28.60
CA LEU A 327 4.02 -6.60 -29.12
C LEU A 327 4.73 -5.86 -27.98
N PHE A 328 5.94 -5.37 -28.25
CA PHE A 328 6.73 -4.57 -27.32
C PHE A 328 6.86 -3.14 -27.84
N LEU A 329 6.76 -2.18 -26.92
CA LEU A 329 6.91 -0.74 -27.17
C LEU A 329 7.90 -0.12 -26.18
N SER A 330 8.41 1.05 -26.56
CA SER A 330 9.23 1.92 -25.70
C SER A 330 8.43 3.18 -25.36
N ALA A 331 7.64 3.13 -24.29
CA ALA A 331 6.73 4.21 -23.91
C ALA A 331 7.34 5.20 -22.92
N GLY A 332 8.34 4.80 -22.14
CA GLY A 332 8.91 5.61 -21.07
C GLY A 332 7.89 5.98 -19.99
N GLU A 333 8.25 6.99 -19.18
CA GLU A 333 7.38 7.55 -18.14
C GLU A 333 6.89 8.97 -18.45
N GLY A 334 7.52 9.69 -19.38
CA GLY A 334 7.18 11.08 -19.70
C GLY A 334 6.21 11.18 -20.87
N SER A 335 5.27 12.12 -20.82
CA SER A 335 4.20 12.31 -21.82
C SER A 335 4.72 12.36 -23.26
N ARG A 336 5.88 12.99 -23.50
CA ARG A 336 6.53 13.03 -24.82
C ARG A 336 6.89 11.63 -25.34
N ARG A 337 7.48 10.77 -24.51
CA ARG A 337 7.85 9.40 -24.89
C ARG A 337 6.61 8.56 -25.16
N ILE A 338 5.54 8.77 -24.39
CA ILE A 338 4.26 8.09 -24.62
C ILE A 338 3.65 8.54 -25.96
N GLN A 339 3.71 9.83 -26.30
CA GLN A 339 3.28 10.34 -27.62
C GLN A 339 4.09 9.74 -28.78
N GLU A 340 5.41 9.61 -28.63
CA GLU A 340 6.24 8.90 -29.61
C GLU A 340 5.82 7.42 -29.74
N ALA A 341 5.46 6.78 -28.62
CA ALA A 341 4.97 5.41 -28.60
C ALA A 341 3.55 5.24 -29.20
N ILE A 342 2.68 6.26 -29.14
CA ILE A 342 1.38 6.24 -29.83
C ILE A 342 1.59 6.08 -31.34
N ALA A 343 2.47 6.88 -31.94
CA ALA A 343 2.79 6.79 -33.36
C ALA A 343 3.44 5.44 -33.71
N ALA A 344 4.29 4.92 -32.82
CA ALA A 344 4.92 3.61 -32.99
C ALA A 344 3.92 2.46 -32.87
N ALA A 345 2.92 2.54 -31.99
CA ALA A 345 1.96 1.47 -31.72
C ALA A 345 1.20 1.01 -32.97
N ALA A 346 0.86 1.96 -33.86
CA ALA A 346 0.18 1.68 -35.12
C ALA A 346 1.07 0.99 -36.17
N THR A 347 2.39 1.13 -36.08
CA THR A 347 3.34 0.66 -37.11
C THR A 347 4.23 -0.49 -36.64
N THR A 348 4.30 -0.72 -35.34
CA THR A 348 5.12 -1.77 -34.74
C THR A 348 4.65 -3.15 -35.18
N GLN A 349 5.60 -4.01 -35.52
CA GLN A 349 5.30 -5.39 -35.84
C GLN A 349 4.86 -6.13 -34.57
N GLY A 350 3.61 -6.61 -34.56
CA GLY A 350 3.16 -7.56 -33.55
C GLY A 350 3.39 -9.02 -33.96
N TYR A 351 3.19 -9.90 -32.99
CA TYR A 351 3.43 -11.33 -33.09
C TYR A 351 2.22 -12.11 -32.59
N SER A 352 2.02 -13.32 -33.11
CA SER A 352 0.84 -14.14 -32.80
C SER A 352 0.93 -14.81 -31.42
N THR A 353 2.13 -14.89 -30.86
CA THR A 353 2.41 -15.45 -29.54
C THR A 353 3.34 -14.52 -28.76
N LEU A 354 3.24 -14.56 -27.43
CA LEU A 354 4.15 -13.84 -26.55
C LEU A 354 5.61 -14.27 -26.77
N LEU A 355 5.85 -15.56 -27.00
CA LEU A 355 7.19 -16.10 -27.21
C LEU A 355 7.86 -15.49 -28.46
N GLU A 356 7.12 -15.38 -29.56
CA GLU A 356 7.62 -14.72 -30.77
C GLU A 356 7.95 -13.25 -30.52
N ALA A 357 7.11 -12.55 -29.74
CA ALA A 357 7.37 -11.16 -29.36
C ALA A 357 8.62 -11.02 -28.48
N LEU A 358 8.82 -11.94 -27.52
CA LEU A 358 9.97 -11.95 -26.63
C LEU A 358 11.28 -12.14 -27.38
N ASP A 359 11.33 -13.14 -28.28
CA ASP A 359 12.53 -13.40 -29.06
C ASP A 359 12.89 -12.27 -30.03
N ALA A 360 11.89 -11.49 -30.47
CA ALA A 360 12.07 -10.36 -31.37
C ALA A 360 12.24 -9.02 -30.63
N ALA A 361 12.10 -9.01 -29.30
CA ALA A 361 12.23 -7.81 -28.50
C ALA A 361 13.67 -7.27 -28.63
N SER A 362 13.77 -5.98 -28.96
CA SER A 362 15.05 -5.27 -28.95
C SER A 362 15.35 -4.73 -27.55
N GLY A 363 16.63 -4.50 -27.26
CA GLY A 363 17.03 -3.88 -26.00
C GLY A 363 16.42 -2.48 -25.84
N GLY A 364 15.91 -2.17 -24.65
CA GLY A 364 15.35 -0.85 -24.32
C GLY A 364 13.82 -0.74 -24.37
N VAL A 365 13.10 -1.79 -24.78
CA VAL A 365 11.64 -1.84 -24.64
C VAL A 365 11.23 -1.91 -23.17
N ASP A 366 10.15 -1.21 -22.82
CA ASP A 366 9.67 -1.09 -21.44
C ASP A 366 8.19 -1.40 -21.24
N THR A 367 7.46 -1.64 -22.33
CA THR A 367 6.01 -1.89 -22.30
C THR A 367 5.67 -3.10 -23.16
N LEU A 368 5.08 -4.13 -22.55
CA LEU A 368 4.48 -5.28 -23.23
C LEU A 368 2.98 -5.02 -23.39
N VAL A 369 2.44 -5.12 -24.61
CA VAL A 369 1.00 -5.16 -24.87
C VAL A 369 0.65 -6.56 -25.36
N THR A 370 -0.32 -7.21 -24.70
CA THR A 370 -0.73 -8.59 -24.99
C THR A 370 -2.25 -8.74 -24.95
N ASP A 371 -2.81 -9.69 -25.69
CA ASP A 371 -4.26 -9.93 -25.67
C ASP A 371 -4.74 -10.49 -24.33
N TYR A 372 -4.13 -11.57 -23.87
CA TYR A 372 -4.50 -12.26 -22.64
C TYR A 372 -3.45 -12.04 -21.58
N PHE A 373 -3.89 -11.92 -20.32
CA PHE A 373 -2.97 -11.93 -19.19
C PHE A 373 -2.09 -13.20 -19.26
N PRO A 374 -0.75 -13.07 -19.18
CA PRO A 374 0.16 -14.20 -19.35
C PRO A 374 -0.20 -15.39 -18.47
N ASN A 375 -0.29 -16.57 -19.08
CA ASN A 375 -0.43 -17.81 -18.34
C ASN A 375 0.88 -18.15 -17.61
N LEU A 376 0.88 -19.24 -16.83
CA LEU A 376 2.07 -19.64 -16.07
C LEU A 376 3.32 -19.82 -16.94
N LEU A 377 3.19 -20.49 -18.08
CA LEU A 377 4.33 -20.82 -18.94
C LEU A 377 4.80 -19.61 -19.74
N GLU A 378 3.88 -18.77 -20.20
CA GLU A 378 4.18 -17.46 -20.77
C GLU A 378 4.92 -16.56 -19.77
N GLN A 379 4.51 -16.56 -18.51
CA GLN A 379 5.18 -15.77 -17.48
C GLN A 379 6.59 -16.30 -17.19
N VAL A 380 6.81 -17.62 -17.18
CA VAL A 380 8.17 -18.18 -17.01
C VAL A 380 9.11 -17.69 -18.12
N GLU A 381 8.66 -17.69 -19.37
CA GLU A 381 9.44 -17.16 -20.49
C GLU A 381 9.70 -15.65 -20.34
N LEU A 382 8.69 -14.89 -19.92
CA LEU A 382 8.83 -13.46 -19.64
C LEU A 382 9.86 -13.19 -18.53
N LEU A 383 9.76 -13.90 -17.40
CA LEU A 383 10.69 -13.78 -16.28
C LEU A 383 12.13 -14.15 -16.66
N ALA A 384 12.30 -15.14 -17.54
CA ALA A 384 13.61 -15.53 -18.05
C ALA A 384 14.22 -14.50 -19.02
N ALA A 385 13.40 -13.64 -19.62
CA ALA A 385 13.83 -12.55 -20.50
C ALA A 385 13.98 -11.21 -19.76
N LEU A 386 13.37 -11.06 -18.57
CA LEU A 386 13.39 -9.81 -17.80
C LEU A 386 14.77 -9.17 -17.64
N PRO A 387 15.88 -9.89 -17.37
CA PRO A 387 17.19 -9.25 -17.22
C PRO A 387 17.68 -8.52 -18.47
N ASP A 388 17.24 -8.95 -19.65
CA ASP A 388 17.61 -8.38 -20.95
C ASP A 388 16.62 -7.27 -21.38
N LEU A 389 15.47 -7.19 -20.70
CA LEU A 389 14.41 -6.20 -20.96
C LEU A 389 14.46 -5.08 -19.91
N ASN A 390 14.13 -3.86 -20.31
CA ASN A 390 13.86 -2.78 -19.35
C ASN A 390 12.37 -2.71 -19.02
N LEU A 391 11.73 -3.88 -18.88
CA LEU A 391 10.28 -3.99 -18.76
C LEU A 391 9.78 -3.30 -17.48
N LYS A 392 8.94 -2.29 -17.65
CA LYS A 392 8.28 -1.56 -16.56
C LYS A 392 6.79 -1.81 -16.53
N ARG A 393 6.19 -2.14 -17.68
CA ARG A 393 4.74 -2.17 -17.86
C ARG A 393 4.28 -3.38 -18.66
N ILE A 394 3.18 -3.99 -18.21
CA ILE A 394 2.42 -4.98 -18.98
C ILE A 394 1.00 -4.49 -19.12
N VAL A 395 0.46 -4.51 -20.33
CA VAL A 395 -0.92 -4.15 -20.65
C VAL A 395 -1.63 -5.37 -21.25
N PHE A 396 -2.75 -5.78 -20.67
CA PHE A 396 -3.57 -6.88 -21.20
C PHE A 396 -5.03 -6.48 -21.44
N ARG A 397 -5.70 -7.15 -22.39
CA ARG A 397 -7.10 -6.87 -22.78
C ARG A 397 -8.09 -7.83 -22.13
N HIS A 398 -7.70 -9.10 -22.02
CA HIS A 398 -8.53 -10.19 -21.51
C HIS A 398 -7.87 -10.86 -20.30
N ALA A 399 -8.60 -10.95 -19.19
CA ALA A 399 -8.12 -11.59 -17.97
C ALA A 399 -7.92 -13.11 -18.14
N SER A 400 -8.78 -13.75 -18.94
CA SER A 400 -8.76 -15.19 -19.14
C SER A 400 -9.19 -15.57 -20.55
N ARG A 401 -8.62 -16.68 -21.05
CA ARG A 401 -8.99 -17.28 -22.33
C ARG A 401 -10.32 -18.04 -22.27
N THR A 402 -10.70 -18.52 -21.09
CA THR A 402 -11.88 -19.39 -20.91
C THR A 402 -12.92 -18.80 -19.96
N HIS A 403 -12.55 -17.81 -19.14
CA HIS A 403 -13.42 -17.20 -18.12
C HIS A 403 -13.63 -15.70 -18.37
N GLY A 404 -13.34 -15.22 -19.58
CA GLY A 404 -13.53 -13.82 -19.98
C GLY A 404 -12.94 -12.82 -18.99
N PHE A 405 -13.83 -12.13 -18.26
CA PHE A 405 -13.50 -11.07 -17.30
C PHE A 405 -12.98 -11.60 -15.94
N PHE A 406 -12.90 -12.90 -15.71
CA PHE A 406 -12.57 -13.45 -14.39
C PHE A 406 -11.16 -14.05 -14.30
N LEU A 407 -10.36 -13.52 -13.36
CA LEU A 407 -9.03 -14.03 -13.03
C LEU A 407 -9.11 -15.28 -12.14
N SER A 408 -8.25 -16.25 -12.44
CA SER A 408 -8.06 -17.44 -11.59
C SER A 408 -7.22 -17.10 -10.36
N HIS A 409 -7.34 -17.90 -9.29
CA HIS A 409 -6.43 -17.83 -8.13
C HIS A 409 -4.95 -17.76 -8.54
N ASN A 410 -4.52 -18.62 -9.47
CA ASN A 410 -3.14 -18.61 -9.96
C ASN A 410 -2.78 -17.31 -10.69
N ALA A 411 -3.73 -16.67 -11.39
CA ALA A 411 -3.48 -15.38 -12.05
C ALA A 411 -3.21 -14.26 -11.04
N HIS A 412 -3.92 -14.25 -9.90
CA HIS A 412 -3.64 -13.33 -8.80
C HIS A 412 -2.22 -13.49 -8.26
N SER A 413 -1.75 -14.72 -8.03
CA SER A 413 -0.35 -14.95 -7.62
C SER A 413 0.69 -14.46 -8.66
N ARG A 414 0.33 -14.49 -9.95
CA ARG A 414 1.19 -13.94 -11.01
C ARG A 414 1.23 -12.41 -10.98
N LEU A 415 0.10 -11.75 -10.68
CA LEU A 415 0.05 -10.30 -10.42
C LEU A 415 0.93 -9.92 -9.23
N ASP A 416 0.87 -10.69 -8.14
CA ASP A 416 1.73 -10.49 -6.96
C ASP A 416 3.22 -10.59 -7.31
N THR A 417 3.57 -11.56 -8.15
CA THR A 417 4.96 -11.75 -8.62
C THR A 417 5.43 -10.53 -9.43
N LEU A 418 4.61 -10.03 -10.35
CA LEU A 418 4.95 -8.87 -11.18
C LEU A 418 5.08 -7.59 -10.34
N SER A 419 4.18 -7.40 -9.38
CA SER A 419 4.23 -6.30 -8.41
C SER A 419 5.52 -6.33 -7.58
N ALA A 420 5.91 -7.51 -7.07
CA ALA A 420 7.14 -7.69 -6.31
C ALA A 420 8.42 -7.42 -7.13
N LEU A 421 8.34 -7.59 -8.46
CA LEU A 421 9.42 -7.27 -9.40
C LEU A 421 9.41 -5.80 -9.85
N GLY A 422 8.44 -5.01 -9.40
CA GLY A 422 8.30 -3.59 -9.79
C GLY A 422 7.76 -3.39 -11.21
N VAL A 423 7.06 -4.37 -11.77
CA VAL A 423 6.40 -4.26 -13.07
C VAL A 423 4.93 -3.87 -12.88
N ASP A 424 4.56 -2.70 -13.38
CA ASP A 424 3.19 -2.21 -13.33
C ASP A 424 2.32 -3.00 -14.32
N VAL A 425 1.18 -3.51 -13.84
CA VAL A 425 0.23 -4.25 -14.66
C VAL A 425 -1.01 -3.40 -14.89
N TYR A 426 -1.35 -3.19 -16.16
CA TYR A 426 -2.53 -2.48 -16.59
C TYR A 426 -3.50 -3.42 -17.30
N TRP A 427 -4.78 -3.23 -17.04
CA TRP A 427 -5.86 -3.91 -17.73
C TRP A 427 -6.64 -2.90 -18.57
N PHE A 428 -6.54 -3.04 -19.89
CA PHE A 428 -7.38 -2.32 -20.83
C PHE A 428 -8.73 -3.02 -20.94
N THR A 429 -9.81 -2.33 -20.60
CA THR A 429 -11.16 -2.90 -20.63
C THR A 429 -11.92 -2.33 -21.82
N PRO A 430 -12.05 -3.07 -22.95
CA PRO A 430 -12.66 -2.54 -24.17
C PRO A 430 -14.08 -2.03 -23.98
N GLN A 431 -14.85 -2.66 -23.07
CA GLN A 431 -16.22 -2.27 -22.75
C GLN A 431 -16.31 -0.86 -22.15
N LEU A 432 -15.26 -0.43 -21.46
CA LEU A 432 -15.17 0.87 -20.81
C LEU A 432 -14.29 1.86 -21.60
N GLY A 433 -13.54 1.38 -22.60
CA GLY A 433 -12.59 2.19 -23.36
C GLY A 433 -11.49 2.79 -22.49
N ASP A 434 -11.13 2.13 -21.39
CA ASP A 434 -10.31 2.70 -20.33
C ASP A 434 -9.25 1.72 -19.81
N LEU A 435 -8.22 2.27 -19.15
CA LEU A 435 -7.04 1.57 -18.68
C LEU A 435 -6.96 1.63 -17.15
N TYR A 436 -6.86 0.47 -16.52
CA TYR A 436 -6.85 0.32 -15.07
C TYR A 436 -5.51 -0.24 -14.60
N LEU A 437 -4.84 0.46 -13.69
CA LEU A 437 -3.62 0.02 -13.02
C LEU A 437 -3.95 -0.94 -11.87
N HIS A 438 -3.23 -2.05 -11.79
CA HIS A 438 -3.24 -2.92 -10.62
C HIS A 438 -2.43 -2.30 -9.48
N ALA A 439 -3.08 -1.93 -8.37
CA ALA A 439 -2.44 -1.37 -7.19
C ALA A 439 -2.92 -2.04 -5.91
N TYR A 440 -2.05 -2.02 -4.89
CA TYR A 440 -2.30 -2.71 -3.62
C TYR A 440 -2.73 -1.75 -2.51
N LYS A 441 -3.66 -2.23 -1.69
CA LYS A 441 -4.00 -1.70 -0.36
C LYS A 441 -4.08 -2.86 0.61
N ASN A 442 -3.44 -2.73 1.78
CA ASN A 442 -3.42 -3.75 2.84
C ASN A 442 -3.11 -5.17 2.32
N GLY A 443 -2.14 -5.30 1.40
CA GLY A 443 -1.76 -6.60 0.83
C GLY A 443 -2.70 -7.17 -0.25
N HIS A 444 -3.81 -6.49 -0.58
CA HIS A 444 -4.76 -6.92 -1.60
C HIS A 444 -4.70 -6.03 -2.84
N GLY A 445 -4.58 -6.65 -4.02
CA GLY A 445 -4.50 -5.97 -5.31
C GLY A 445 -5.87 -5.66 -5.91
N PHE A 446 -6.03 -4.47 -6.49
CA PHE A 446 -7.23 -4.00 -7.18
C PHE A 446 -6.85 -3.25 -8.46
N PHE A 447 -7.73 -3.29 -9.47
CA PHE A 447 -7.64 -2.49 -10.68
C PHE A 447 -8.39 -1.17 -10.50
N LEU A 448 -7.71 -0.04 -10.74
CA LEU A 448 -8.28 1.31 -10.66
C LEU A 448 -7.56 2.27 -11.60
N ARG A 449 -8.16 3.44 -11.84
CA ARG A 449 -7.49 4.51 -12.60
C ARG A 449 -6.27 5.03 -11.82
N GLU A 450 -5.19 5.34 -12.54
CA GLU A 450 -3.89 5.70 -11.94
C GLU A 450 -3.99 6.96 -11.06
N GLU A 451 -4.78 7.95 -11.48
CA GLU A 451 -5.07 9.17 -10.73
C GLU A 451 -5.84 8.93 -9.42
N SER A 452 -6.55 7.81 -9.29
CA SER A 452 -7.30 7.43 -8.09
C SER A 452 -6.46 6.63 -7.09
N ARG A 453 -5.24 6.19 -7.46
CA ARG A 453 -4.38 5.33 -6.63
C ARG A 453 -4.16 5.88 -5.22
N ARG A 454 -3.78 7.15 -5.13
CA ARG A 454 -3.51 7.80 -3.84
C ARG A 454 -4.76 7.85 -2.98
N ARG A 455 -5.88 8.30 -3.57
CA ARG A 455 -7.16 8.37 -2.89
C ARG A 455 -7.61 7.00 -2.38
N PHE A 456 -7.46 5.95 -3.18
CA PHE A 456 -7.76 4.58 -2.76
C PHE A 456 -6.90 4.13 -1.58
N GLN A 457 -5.60 4.41 -1.60
CA GLN A 457 -4.69 4.09 -0.49
C GLN A 457 -5.06 4.82 0.80
N GLU A 458 -5.49 6.08 0.70
CA GLU A 458 -5.83 6.96 1.82
C GLU A 458 -7.26 6.76 2.35
N SER A 459 -8.17 6.23 1.55
CA SER A 459 -9.59 6.16 1.91
C SER A 459 -9.85 5.06 2.93
N THR A 460 -10.75 5.33 3.89
CA THR A 460 -11.35 4.29 4.74
C THR A 460 -12.33 3.47 3.91
N ILE A 461 -12.13 2.16 3.80
CA ILE A 461 -12.98 1.29 2.99
C ILE A 461 -13.99 0.55 3.89
N LEU A 462 -15.28 0.67 3.55
CA LEU A 462 -16.38 -0.02 4.21
C LEU A 462 -16.87 -1.16 3.33
N ALA A 463 -16.84 -2.39 3.82
CA ALA A 463 -17.45 -3.53 3.13
C ALA A 463 -18.95 -3.58 3.43
N PHE A 464 -19.77 -3.51 2.39
CA PHE A 464 -21.23 -3.61 2.48
C PHE A 464 -21.70 -4.96 1.97
N TYR A 465 -22.28 -5.73 2.89
CA TYR A 465 -22.88 -7.04 2.62
C TYR A 465 -24.40 -6.94 2.73
N GLY A 466 -25.11 -7.68 1.89
CA GLY A 466 -26.56 -7.75 1.93
C GLY A 466 -27.17 -8.46 0.75
N SER A 467 -28.51 -8.47 0.71
CA SER A 467 -29.28 -9.10 -0.35
C SER A 467 -28.94 -8.56 -1.74
N ALA A 468 -28.73 -9.47 -2.71
CA ALA A 468 -28.66 -9.14 -4.14
C ALA A 468 -30.04 -8.85 -4.75
N VAL A 469 -31.13 -9.18 -4.03
CA VAL A 469 -32.52 -8.93 -4.43
C VAL A 469 -32.95 -7.55 -3.98
N GLY A 470 -33.86 -6.93 -4.75
CA GLY A 470 -34.43 -5.61 -4.47
C GLY A 470 -34.99 -5.46 -3.06
N LEU A 471 -34.83 -4.26 -2.51
CA LEU A 471 -35.24 -3.88 -1.16
C LEU A 471 -36.62 -3.22 -1.17
N ASN A 472 -37.34 -3.31 -0.06
CA ASN A 472 -38.52 -2.47 0.13
C ASN A 472 -38.11 -1.02 0.46
N PRO A 473 -38.99 -0.01 0.25
CA PRO A 473 -38.65 1.40 0.43
C PRO A 473 -38.10 1.74 1.82
N ALA A 474 -38.66 1.15 2.89
CA ALA A 474 -38.21 1.41 4.24
C ALA A 474 -36.78 0.92 4.51
N GLN A 475 -36.39 -0.21 3.90
CA GLN A 475 -35.02 -0.72 3.96
C GLN A 475 -34.06 0.14 3.14
N THR A 476 -34.45 0.52 1.93
CA THR A 476 -33.70 1.46 1.08
C THR A 476 -33.40 2.74 1.85
N ASP A 477 -34.43 3.40 2.40
CA ASP A 477 -34.28 4.64 3.15
C ASP A 477 -33.35 4.49 4.36
N ARG A 478 -33.40 3.33 5.04
CA ARG A 478 -32.54 3.07 6.20
C ARG A 478 -31.08 2.92 5.79
N ILE A 479 -30.79 2.24 4.69
CA ILE A 479 -29.44 2.05 4.17
C ILE A 479 -28.90 3.36 3.61
N SER A 480 -29.70 4.11 2.84
CA SER A 480 -29.30 5.43 2.33
C SER A 480 -28.98 6.40 3.47
N ARG A 481 -29.81 6.46 4.52
CA ARG A 481 -29.52 7.28 5.72
C ARG A 481 -28.26 6.84 6.46
N LEU A 482 -27.96 5.55 6.49
CA LEU A 482 -26.72 5.04 7.09
C LEU A 482 -25.51 5.48 6.26
N ILE A 483 -25.58 5.29 4.95
CA ILE A 483 -24.53 5.70 4.01
C ILE A 483 -24.29 7.19 4.10
N GLU A 484 -25.35 8.00 4.08
CA GLU A 484 -25.27 9.45 4.23
C GLU A 484 -24.59 9.84 5.54
N LYS A 485 -24.98 9.25 6.67
CA LYS A 485 -24.31 9.54 7.94
C LYS A 485 -22.85 9.12 7.95
N LEU A 486 -22.50 8.01 7.30
CA LEU A 486 -21.12 7.53 7.22
C LEU A 486 -20.29 8.41 6.29
N THR A 487 -20.82 8.82 5.15
CA THR A 487 -20.13 9.70 4.19
C THR A 487 -20.04 11.13 4.71
N ASP A 488 -21.06 11.64 5.39
CA ASP A 488 -21.02 12.96 6.05
C ASP A 488 -20.05 12.95 7.24
N TYR A 489 -20.00 11.86 8.01
CA TYR A 489 -19.08 11.75 9.15
C TYR A 489 -17.62 11.62 8.71
N MET A 490 -17.35 10.91 7.61
CA MET A 490 -15.99 10.63 7.15
C MET A 490 -15.51 11.63 6.08
N GLU A 491 -16.43 12.39 5.46
CA GLU A 491 -16.21 13.24 4.26
C GLU A 491 -15.49 12.45 3.13
N PRO A 492 -15.13 12.99 1.93
CA PRO A 492 -15.05 12.18 0.70
C PRO A 492 -13.89 11.17 0.62
N ASN A 493 -13.12 10.96 1.69
CA ASN A 493 -12.10 9.91 1.83
C ASN A 493 -12.68 8.62 2.42
N VAL A 494 -13.93 8.31 2.12
CA VAL A 494 -14.52 6.99 2.33
C VAL A 494 -14.65 6.28 1.00
N GLY A 495 -14.43 4.97 1.01
CA GLY A 495 -14.78 4.08 -0.08
C GLY A 495 -15.75 3.00 0.39
N MET A 496 -16.57 2.50 -0.51
CA MET A 496 -17.47 1.38 -0.27
C MET A 496 -17.10 0.25 -1.21
N ILE A 497 -16.91 -0.94 -0.64
CA ILE A 497 -16.64 -2.17 -1.41
C ILE A 497 -17.79 -3.15 -1.23
N THR A 498 -18.20 -3.78 -2.34
CA THR A 498 -19.30 -4.75 -2.36
C THR A 498 -18.93 -5.99 -3.17
N GLY A 499 -19.86 -6.94 -3.30
CA GLY A 499 -19.74 -8.05 -4.25
C GLY A 499 -20.04 -7.70 -5.70
N GLY A 500 -20.43 -6.45 -5.99
CA GLY A 500 -20.72 -5.98 -7.35
C GLY A 500 -22.02 -6.50 -7.96
N GLY A 501 -23.03 -6.78 -7.11
CA GLY A 501 -24.38 -7.16 -7.55
C GLY A 501 -25.42 -6.09 -7.27
N GLY A 502 -26.66 -6.36 -7.67
CA GLY A 502 -27.79 -5.46 -7.40
C GLY A 502 -28.25 -5.44 -5.93
N GLY A 503 -29.46 -4.94 -5.69
CA GLY A 503 -30.06 -4.89 -4.35
C GLY A 503 -29.30 -3.96 -3.41
N VAL A 504 -28.94 -4.46 -2.22
CA VAL A 504 -28.18 -3.70 -1.20
C VAL A 504 -26.85 -3.21 -1.75
N MET A 505 -26.14 -4.07 -2.49
CA MET A 505 -24.79 -3.78 -2.99
C MET A 505 -24.83 -2.66 -4.04
N GLY A 506 -25.75 -2.73 -4.99
CA GLY A 506 -25.96 -1.69 -6.00
C GLY A 506 -26.37 -0.36 -5.38
N LEU A 507 -27.36 -0.37 -4.46
CA LEU A 507 -27.80 0.83 -3.74
C LEU A 507 -26.63 1.47 -2.97
N ALA A 508 -25.79 0.64 -2.32
CA ALA A 508 -24.66 1.17 -1.57
C ALA A 508 -23.64 1.87 -2.47
N CYS A 509 -23.30 1.27 -3.61
CA CYS A 509 -22.42 1.88 -4.60
C CYS A 509 -23.01 3.19 -5.17
N GLU A 510 -24.31 3.20 -5.51
CA GLU A 510 -24.97 4.39 -6.07
C GLU A 510 -24.96 5.56 -5.09
N GLN A 511 -25.43 5.34 -3.85
CA GLN A 511 -25.49 6.38 -2.82
C GLN A 511 -24.09 6.88 -2.42
N ALA A 512 -23.10 5.98 -2.37
CA ALA A 512 -21.72 6.37 -2.14
C ALA A 512 -21.20 7.29 -3.26
N ARG A 513 -21.47 6.93 -4.51
CA ARG A 513 -21.03 7.70 -5.68
C ARG A 513 -21.65 9.09 -5.72
N GLU A 514 -22.94 9.22 -5.42
CA GLU A 514 -23.64 10.51 -5.37
C GLU A 514 -23.02 11.47 -4.33
N LYS A 515 -22.52 10.91 -3.22
CA LYS A 515 -21.78 11.66 -2.19
C LYS A 515 -20.29 11.81 -2.51
N GLY A 516 -19.88 11.42 -3.71
CA GLY A 516 -18.53 11.53 -4.21
C GLY A 516 -17.54 10.55 -3.60
N ALA A 517 -17.97 9.53 -2.85
CA ALA A 517 -17.12 8.49 -2.26
C ALA A 517 -16.56 7.52 -3.33
N LEU A 518 -15.48 6.80 -2.99
CA LEU A 518 -14.97 5.74 -3.88
C LEU A 518 -15.91 4.54 -3.85
N THR A 519 -16.15 3.94 -5.00
CA THR A 519 -16.95 2.72 -5.13
C THR A 519 -16.08 1.57 -5.63
N GLY A 520 -16.29 0.37 -5.08
CA GLY A 520 -15.52 -0.79 -5.49
C GLY A 520 -16.27 -2.11 -5.41
N ALA A 521 -15.75 -3.10 -6.13
CA ALA A 521 -16.35 -4.41 -6.19
C ALA A 521 -15.32 -5.55 -6.27
N CYS A 522 -15.58 -6.62 -5.52
CA CYS A 522 -14.96 -7.92 -5.72
C CYS A 522 -15.96 -8.81 -6.48
N PHE A 523 -15.84 -8.87 -7.81
CA PHE A 523 -16.75 -9.65 -8.65
C PHE A 523 -16.44 -11.15 -8.58
N LEU A 524 -17.49 -11.97 -8.47
CA LEU A 524 -17.38 -13.43 -8.57
C LEU A 524 -18.08 -13.90 -9.85
N GLU A 525 -17.45 -14.82 -10.57
CA GLU A 525 -18.04 -15.47 -11.74
C GLU A 525 -19.26 -16.28 -11.28
N LEU A 526 -20.44 -15.69 -11.45
CA LEU A 526 -21.72 -16.28 -11.15
C LEU A 526 -22.69 -15.92 -12.27
N GLU A 527 -23.35 -16.91 -12.87
CA GLU A 527 -24.31 -16.68 -13.95
C GLU A 527 -25.45 -15.73 -13.53
N ALA A 528 -25.86 -15.81 -12.27
CA ALA A 528 -26.96 -15.02 -11.72
C ALA A 528 -26.59 -13.56 -11.38
N GLN A 529 -25.30 -13.19 -11.44
CA GLN A 529 -24.83 -11.88 -10.99
C GLN A 529 -23.76 -11.34 -11.95
N PRO A 530 -24.17 -10.78 -13.11
CA PRO A 530 -23.22 -10.19 -14.04
C PRO A 530 -22.51 -8.98 -13.41
N PRO A 531 -21.23 -8.73 -13.74
CA PRO A 531 -20.52 -7.57 -13.21
C PRO A 531 -21.15 -6.25 -13.65
N GLU A 532 -21.54 -5.42 -12.70
CA GLU A 532 -21.88 -4.01 -12.98
C GLU A 532 -20.61 -3.19 -13.15
N LEU A 533 -20.17 -3.06 -14.41
CA LEU A 533 -19.01 -2.26 -14.78
C LEU A 533 -19.33 -0.77 -14.57
N GLY A 534 -18.60 -0.11 -13.67
CA GLY A 534 -18.84 1.30 -13.32
C GLY A 534 -18.30 1.74 -11.95
N VAL A 535 -17.68 0.83 -11.20
CA VAL A 535 -16.98 1.14 -9.94
C VAL A 535 -15.60 1.77 -10.18
N ASP A 536 -15.09 2.50 -9.19
CA ASP A 536 -13.80 3.19 -9.26
C ASP A 536 -12.60 2.24 -9.10
N PHE A 537 -12.79 1.15 -8.37
CA PHE A 537 -11.79 0.09 -8.20
C PHE A 537 -12.45 -1.29 -8.18
N PHE A 538 -11.81 -2.32 -8.74
CA PHE A 538 -12.39 -3.66 -8.74
C PHE A 538 -11.33 -4.76 -8.73
N ASN A 539 -11.77 -5.97 -8.39
CA ASN A 539 -11.06 -7.18 -8.75
C ASN A 539 -12.06 -8.30 -9.09
N THR A 540 -11.59 -9.34 -9.78
CA THR A 540 -12.45 -10.39 -10.34
C THR A 540 -11.95 -11.78 -9.96
N PHE A 541 -12.88 -12.68 -9.70
CA PHE A 541 -12.60 -14.02 -9.23
C PHE A 541 -13.44 -15.03 -9.99
N GLN A 542 -12.83 -16.12 -10.43
CA GLN A 542 -13.55 -17.28 -10.94
C GLN A 542 -14.36 -17.95 -9.83
N GLU A 543 -15.40 -18.69 -10.20
CA GLU A 543 -16.33 -19.34 -9.26
C GLU A 543 -15.59 -20.25 -8.27
N SER A 544 -14.59 -20.99 -8.78
CA SER A 544 -13.72 -21.87 -8.00
C SER A 544 -12.87 -21.17 -6.93
N SER A 545 -12.83 -19.84 -6.95
CA SER A 545 -12.03 -18.99 -6.06
C SER A 545 -12.90 -18.22 -5.04
N ARG A 546 -14.10 -18.70 -4.72
CA ARG A 546 -15.02 -18.07 -3.74
C ARG A 546 -14.36 -17.75 -2.40
N HIS A 547 -13.77 -18.73 -1.72
CA HIS A 547 -13.08 -18.50 -0.43
C HIS A 547 -11.87 -17.57 -0.57
N PHE A 548 -11.25 -17.55 -1.74
CA PHE A 548 -10.14 -16.65 -2.01
C PHE A 548 -10.62 -15.20 -2.17
N ARG A 549 -11.78 -14.98 -2.79
CA ARG A 549 -12.45 -13.67 -2.87
C ARG A 549 -12.78 -13.10 -1.49
N GLN A 550 -13.21 -13.91 -0.53
CA GLN A 550 -13.52 -13.45 0.83
C GLN A 550 -12.33 -12.74 1.48
N LYS A 551 -11.11 -13.27 1.26
CA LYS A 551 -9.88 -12.62 1.74
C LYS A 551 -9.67 -11.22 1.16
N TRP A 552 -10.15 -10.95 -0.06
CA TRP A 552 -10.02 -9.62 -0.66
C TRP A 552 -10.88 -8.56 0.03
N PHE A 553 -11.91 -8.96 0.78
CA PHE A 553 -12.66 -8.02 1.61
C PHE A 553 -11.91 -7.63 2.90
N GLU A 554 -10.83 -8.31 3.27
CA GLU A 554 -9.94 -7.89 4.37
C GLU A 554 -9.24 -6.55 4.07
N VAL A 555 -9.35 -6.03 2.84
CA VAL A 555 -8.99 -4.64 2.51
C VAL A 555 -9.84 -3.60 3.25
N ALA A 556 -11.05 -3.98 3.68
CA ALA A 556 -11.99 -3.09 4.35
C ALA A 556 -11.61 -2.86 5.82
N ASP A 557 -11.75 -1.61 6.27
CA ASP A 557 -11.51 -1.21 7.65
C ASP A 557 -12.70 -1.58 8.55
N PHE A 558 -13.91 -1.64 7.99
CA PHE A 558 -15.13 -2.07 8.70
C PHE A 558 -16.07 -2.86 7.79
N CYS A 559 -16.82 -3.78 8.39
CA CYS A 559 -17.87 -4.55 7.72
C CYS A 559 -19.25 -4.10 8.19
N VAL A 560 -20.16 -3.87 7.25
CA VAL A 560 -21.57 -3.54 7.49
C VAL A 560 -22.43 -4.66 6.91
N PHE A 561 -23.03 -5.44 7.81
CA PHE A 561 -23.94 -6.53 7.46
C PHE A 561 -25.39 -6.02 7.45
N ASN A 562 -26.00 -5.99 6.27
CA ASN A 562 -27.41 -5.69 6.09
C ASN A 562 -28.23 -6.99 6.03
N VAL A 563 -29.55 -6.85 5.97
CA VAL A 563 -30.45 -7.99 5.75
C VAL A 563 -30.08 -8.64 4.41
N GLY A 564 -29.85 -9.95 4.44
CA GLY A 564 -29.40 -10.72 3.29
C GLY A 564 -29.72 -12.20 3.40
N GLY A 565 -29.41 -12.94 2.33
CA GLY A 565 -29.61 -14.38 2.24
C GLY A 565 -28.39 -15.17 2.71
N VAL A 566 -28.30 -16.43 2.26
CA VAL A 566 -27.21 -17.35 2.61
C VAL A 566 -25.83 -16.78 2.24
N GLY A 567 -25.71 -16.10 1.09
CA GLY A 567 -24.45 -15.46 0.70
C GLY A 567 -24.00 -14.36 1.66
N THR A 568 -24.91 -13.64 2.32
CA THR A 568 -24.55 -12.64 3.35
C THR A 568 -24.18 -13.28 4.69
N LEU A 569 -24.66 -14.50 4.95
CA LEU A 569 -24.30 -15.28 6.14
C LEU A 569 -22.94 -15.99 5.98
N GLU A 570 -22.55 -16.30 4.73
CA GLU A 570 -21.27 -16.94 4.39
C GLU A 570 -20.08 -15.99 4.55
N GLU A 571 -20.31 -14.68 4.32
CA GLU A 571 -19.36 -13.59 4.54
C GLU A 571 -19.33 -13.18 6.02
#